data_AF-A0A2N5YVY4-F1
#
_entry.id   AF-A0A2N5YVY4-F1
#
_cell.length_a   1.000
_cell.length_b   1.000
_cell.length_c   1.000
_cell.angle_alpha   90.00
_cell.angle_beta   90.00
_cell.angle_gamma   90.00
#
_symmetry.space_group_name_H-M   'P 1'
#
loop_
_entity.id
_entity.type
_entity.pdbx_description
1 polymer ?
#
loop_
_entity_poly.entity_id
_entity_poly.type
_entity_poly.pdbx_seq_one_letter_code
_entity_poly.pdbx_strand_id
1 'polypeptide(L)'
;MVNSYAAADLTTHTLWGASVAEYASLYPEFLVSIDGVYTSSDSMINCTVDVETYIANNRNLSLTVFVLEDHILQWQKDYEAEPEDIEGYEHNHVLRVGMNGPFGESIKDNTNNSAVGDILSKSYSVKKGEDWVIDNCLIVAFVYDTETEEILQAEVLHLHE
;
A
#
# COMPACT_ATOMS: atom_id res chain seq x y z
N MET A 1 -11.89 8.87 -16.29
CA MET A 1 -10.97 8.70 -17.43
C MET A 1 -10.37 7.32 -17.28
N VAL A 2 -10.59 6.40 -18.21
CA VAL A 2 -10.02 5.05 -18.19
C VAL A 2 -8.81 5.11 -19.12
N ASN A 3 -7.60 4.93 -18.56
CA ASN A 3 -6.29 4.79 -19.22
C ASN A 3 -6.08 5.55 -20.56
N SER A 4 -5.43 6.71 -20.48
CA SER A 4 -4.94 7.47 -21.64
C SER A 4 -3.52 7.08 -22.10
N TYR A 5 -2.93 6.03 -21.52
CA TYR A 5 -1.60 5.56 -21.91
C TYR A 5 -1.64 4.88 -23.28
N ALA A 6 -0.75 5.28 -24.19
CA ALA A 6 -0.65 4.58 -25.47
C ALA A 6 -0.04 3.19 -25.24
N ALA A 7 -0.44 2.19 -26.02
CA ALA A 7 0.13 0.84 -25.90
C ALA A 7 1.66 0.81 -26.09
N ALA A 8 2.23 1.82 -26.78
CA ALA A 8 3.66 1.99 -26.94
C ALA A 8 4.39 2.45 -25.66
N ASP A 9 3.66 3.01 -24.69
CA ASP A 9 4.19 3.46 -23.40
C ASP A 9 4.17 2.33 -22.36
N LEU A 10 3.59 1.17 -22.68
CA LEU A 10 3.50 0.01 -21.81
C LEU A 10 4.75 -0.87 -21.97
N THR A 11 5.44 -1.13 -20.86
CA THR A 11 6.51 -2.13 -20.83
C THR A 11 5.90 -3.53 -20.77
N THR A 12 6.56 -4.50 -21.42
CA THR A 12 6.10 -5.89 -21.34
C THR A 12 6.30 -6.43 -19.93
N HIS A 13 5.44 -7.35 -19.48
CA HIS A 13 5.56 -7.99 -18.17
C HIS A 13 6.96 -8.61 -17.89
N THR A 14 7.67 -9.06 -18.94
CA THR A 14 9.03 -9.62 -18.80
C THR A 14 10.07 -8.58 -18.35
N LEU A 15 9.81 -7.30 -18.57
CA LEU A 15 10.69 -6.19 -18.14
C LEU A 15 10.36 -5.69 -16.73
N TRP A 16 9.23 -6.10 -16.16
CA TRP A 16 8.78 -5.64 -14.83
C TRP A 16 9.86 -5.83 -13.77
N GLY A 17 10.46 -7.02 -13.69
CA GLY A 17 11.51 -7.29 -12.71
C GLY A 17 12.74 -6.40 -12.86
N ALA A 18 13.11 -6.03 -14.10
CA ALA A 18 14.22 -5.12 -14.35
C ALA A 18 13.88 -3.69 -13.93
N SER A 19 12.67 -3.22 -14.23
CA SER A 19 12.18 -1.90 -13.80
C SER A 19 12.12 -1.80 -12.27
N VAL A 20 11.58 -2.81 -11.58
CA VAL A 20 11.55 -2.84 -10.10
C VAL A 20 12.96 -2.79 -9.52
N ALA A 21 13.90 -3.53 -10.10
CA ALA A 21 15.30 -3.53 -9.62
C ALA A 21 15.98 -2.16 -9.78
N GLU A 22 15.63 -1.39 -10.81
CA GLU A 22 16.13 -0.03 -11.00
C GLU A 22 15.68 0.87 -9.83
N TYR A 23 14.37 0.89 -9.53
CA TYR A 23 13.82 1.68 -8.42
C TYR A 23 14.34 1.21 -7.06
N ALA A 24 14.43 -0.11 -6.83
CA ALA A 24 14.93 -0.68 -5.58
C ALA A 24 16.43 -0.36 -5.33
N SER A 25 17.17 0.03 -6.36
CA SER A 25 18.57 0.44 -6.24
C SER A 25 18.77 1.92 -5.89
N LEU A 26 17.71 2.72 -5.98
CA LEU A 26 17.74 4.13 -5.63
C LEU A 26 17.87 4.31 -4.12
N TYR A 27 18.53 5.40 -3.71
CA TYR A 27 18.58 5.77 -2.30
C TYR A 27 17.19 6.27 -1.86
N PRO A 28 16.60 5.73 -0.78
CA PRO A 28 15.25 6.08 -0.39
C PRO A 28 15.17 7.52 0.10
N GLU A 29 14.15 8.25 -0.36
CA GLU A 29 13.89 9.63 0.08
C GLU A 29 13.27 9.68 1.48
N PHE A 30 12.54 8.63 1.84
CA PHE A 30 11.87 8.46 3.12
C PHE A 30 12.09 7.05 3.66
N LEU A 31 12.04 6.92 4.98
CA LEU A 31 11.78 5.65 5.64
C LEU A 31 10.32 5.64 6.11
N VAL A 32 9.59 4.58 5.77
CA VAL A 32 8.26 4.31 6.32
C VAL A 32 8.40 3.13 7.28
N SER A 33 7.82 3.24 8.46
CA SER A 33 7.79 2.15 9.45
C SER A 33 6.39 2.00 9.99
N ILE A 34 5.95 0.76 10.16
CA ILE A 34 4.60 0.43 10.63
C ILE A 34 4.74 -0.40 11.91
N ASP A 35 4.16 0.09 12.99
CA ASP A 35 3.86 -0.70 14.19
C ASP A 35 2.36 -0.97 14.20
N GLY A 36 1.94 -2.21 14.35
CA GLY A 36 0.53 -2.56 14.24
C GLY A 36 0.16 -3.84 14.96
N VAL A 37 -1.09 -3.91 15.41
CA VAL A 37 -1.60 -5.00 16.23
C VAL A 37 -3.08 -5.21 15.96
N TYR A 38 -3.48 -6.47 15.94
CA TYR A 38 -4.88 -6.86 16.06
C TYR A 38 -5.25 -7.16 17.51
N THR A 39 -6.38 -6.65 17.96
CA THR A 39 -6.91 -6.90 19.30
C THR A 39 -8.22 -7.68 19.20
N SER A 40 -8.23 -8.93 19.64
CA SER A 40 -9.40 -9.82 19.52
C SER A 40 -10.58 -9.42 20.40
N SER A 41 -10.35 -8.71 21.53
CA SER A 41 -11.41 -8.33 22.46
C SER A 41 -12.41 -7.32 21.88
N ASP A 42 -11.96 -6.45 20.98
CA ASP A 42 -12.79 -5.44 20.30
C ASP A 42 -12.79 -5.59 18.77
N SER A 43 -12.05 -6.57 18.25
CA SER A 43 -11.87 -6.86 16.82
C SER A 43 -11.28 -5.67 16.06
N MET A 44 -10.37 -4.93 16.68
CA MET A 44 -9.74 -3.75 16.10
C MET A 44 -8.34 -4.07 15.59
N ILE A 45 -8.05 -3.62 14.37
CA ILE A 45 -6.70 -3.51 13.83
C ILE A 45 -6.25 -2.08 14.06
N ASN A 46 -5.15 -1.91 14.78
CA ASN A 46 -4.56 -0.62 15.08
C ASN A 46 -3.16 -0.56 14.48
N CYS A 47 -2.76 0.60 13.98
CA CYS A 47 -1.38 0.83 13.59
C CYS A 47 -0.95 2.27 13.84
N THR A 48 0.35 2.43 14.02
CA THR A 48 1.07 3.69 13.94
C THR A 48 2.05 3.60 12.77
N VAL A 49 2.01 4.60 11.90
CA VAL A 49 2.92 4.75 10.78
C VAL A 49 3.82 5.95 11.04
N ASP A 50 5.12 5.69 11.03
CA ASP A 50 6.15 6.71 11.10
C ASP A 50 6.76 6.94 9.71
N VAL A 51 6.90 8.20 9.33
CA VAL A 51 7.56 8.64 8.09
C VAL A 51 8.73 9.53 8.45
N GLU A 52 9.94 9.05 8.22
CA GLU A 52 11.18 9.80 8.44
C GLU A 52 11.74 10.31 7.10
N THR A 53 12.11 11.59 7.06
CA THR A 53 12.67 12.21 5.85
C THR A 53 14.18 12.02 5.76
N TYR A 54 14.67 11.40 4.69
CA TYR A 54 16.11 11.23 4.42
C TYR A 54 16.63 12.22 3.37
N ILE A 55 15.77 12.70 2.48
CA ILE A 55 16.10 13.75 1.51
C ILE A 55 15.15 14.94 1.70
N ALA A 56 15.73 16.11 1.97
CA ALA A 56 14.95 17.33 2.12
C ALA A 56 14.20 17.67 0.82
N ASN A 57 12.94 18.04 0.95
CA ASN A 57 12.04 18.33 -0.17
C ASN A 57 10.95 19.32 0.24
N ASN A 58 10.22 19.83 -0.74
CA ASN A 58 9.07 20.71 -0.57
C ASN A 58 7.90 20.22 -1.42
N ARG A 59 7.65 18.91 -1.43
CA ARG A 59 6.58 18.28 -2.23
C ARG A 59 5.24 18.30 -1.50
N ASN A 60 4.15 18.23 -2.27
CA ASN A 60 2.83 17.93 -1.72
C ASN A 60 2.72 16.42 -1.50
N LEU A 61 2.79 15.98 -0.24
CA LEU A 61 2.84 14.56 0.11
C LEU A 61 1.56 14.09 0.78
N SER A 62 1.13 12.88 0.44
CA SER A 62 0.03 12.19 1.11
C SER A 62 0.47 10.80 1.58
N LEU A 63 0.01 10.40 2.76
CA LEU A 63 0.20 9.07 3.34
C LEU A 63 -1.10 8.28 3.19
N THR A 64 -1.01 7.11 2.57
CA THR A 64 -2.14 6.17 2.44
C THR A 64 -1.86 4.90 3.22
N VAL A 65 -2.86 4.39 3.93
CA VAL A 65 -2.75 3.16 4.72
C VAL A 65 -3.92 2.23 4.41
N PHE A 66 -3.58 1.02 3.96
CA PHE A 66 -4.53 -0.01 3.56
C PHE A 66 -4.36 -1.28 4.39
N VAL A 67 -5.46 -2.01 4.59
CA VAL A 67 -5.43 -3.42 4.99
C VAL A 67 -5.71 -4.26 3.75
N LEU A 68 -4.84 -5.23 3.50
CA LEU A 68 -4.97 -6.24 2.47
C LEU A 68 -5.08 -7.61 3.12
N GLU A 69 -5.51 -8.60 2.34
CA GLU A 69 -5.58 -9.99 2.78
C GLU A 69 -5.12 -10.95 1.69
N ASP A 70 -4.34 -11.93 2.12
CA ASP A 70 -3.84 -13.04 1.33
C ASP A 70 -4.73 -14.28 1.48
N HIS A 71 -4.49 -15.29 0.63
CA HIS A 71 -5.10 -16.61 0.76
C HIS A 71 -6.64 -16.63 0.81
N ILE A 72 -7.29 -15.73 0.06
CA ILE A 72 -8.75 -15.75 -0.09
C ILE A 72 -9.11 -16.75 -1.19
N LEU A 73 -9.78 -17.85 -0.82
CA LEU A 73 -10.28 -18.84 -1.77
C LEU A 73 -11.67 -18.44 -2.28
N GLN A 74 -11.74 -18.04 -3.55
CA GLN A 74 -12.99 -17.62 -4.22
C GLN A 74 -13.00 -18.04 -5.70
N TRP A 75 -14.06 -17.65 -6.40
CA TRP A 75 -14.21 -17.89 -7.83
C TRP A 75 -13.41 -16.87 -8.64
N GLN A 76 -12.66 -17.34 -9.64
CA GLN A 76 -12.00 -16.51 -10.64
C GLN A 76 -12.50 -16.88 -12.03
N LYS A 77 -12.78 -15.86 -12.86
CA LYS A 77 -13.08 -16.04 -14.28
C LYS A 77 -11.78 -16.00 -15.08
N ASP A 78 -11.52 -17.05 -15.86
CA ASP A 78 -10.41 -17.13 -16.81
C ASP A 78 -10.93 -17.61 -18.16
N TYR A 79 -10.96 -16.73 -19.15
CA TYR A 79 -11.47 -17.02 -20.49
C TYR A 79 -10.54 -17.95 -21.30
N GLU A 80 -9.33 -18.23 -20.82
CA GLU A 80 -8.41 -19.18 -21.44
C GLU A 80 -8.46 -20.58 -20.80
N ALA A 81 -9.18 -20.74 -19.68
CA ALA A 81 -9.35 -22.01 -18.97
C ALA A 81 -10.61 -22.79 -19.40
N GLU A 82 -10.62 -24.10 -19.16
CA GLU A 82 -11.78 -24.98 -19.35
C GLU A 82 -11.96 -25.89 -18.13
N PRO A 83 -13.00 -25.69 -17.28
CA PRO A 83 -14.03 -24.65 -17.39
C PRO A 83 -13.46 -23.24 -17.16
N GLU A 84 -14.10 -22.23 -17.77
CA GLU A 84 -13.70 -20.82 -17.62
C GLU A 84 -13.87 -20.29 -16.17
N ASP A 85 -14.76 -20.92 -15.40
CA ASP A 85 -14.99 -20.57 -14.00
C ASP A 85 -14.12 -21.47 -13.12
N ILE A 86 -13.11 -20.88 -12.48
CA ILE A 86 -12.18 -21.57 -11.60
C ILE A 86 -12.67 -21.42 -10.15
N GLU A 87 -13.23 -22.49 -9.61
CA GLU A 87 -13.59 -22.60 -8.20
C GLU A 87 -12.33 -22.68 -7.32
N GLY A 88 -12.32 -21.95 -6.19
CA GLY A 88 -11.24 -22.04 -5.20
C GLY A 88 -9.91 -21.47 -5.67
N TYR A 89 -9.93 -20.51 -6.58
CA TYR A 89 -8.75 -19.73 -6.92
C TYR A 89 -8.27 -18.93 -5.70
N GLU A 90 -6.95 -18.90 -5.50
CA GLU A 90 -6.33 -18.20 -4.38
C GLU A 90 -5.99 -16.76 -4.76
N HIS A 91 -6.74 -15.82 -4.20
CA HIS A 91 -6.46 -14.40 -4.34
C HIS A 91 -5.51 -13.93 -3.24
N ASN A 92 -4.43 -13.27 -3.64
CA ASN A 92 -3.44 -12.68 -2.75
C ASN A 92 -3.44 -11.15 -2.88
N HIS A 93 -3.07 -10.48 -1.80
CA HIS A 93 -2.94 -9.03 -1.68
C HIS A 93 -4.24 -8.28 -2.03
N VAL A 94 -5.40 -8.84 -1.65
CA VAL A 94 -6.71 -8.24 -1.92
C VAL A 94 -6.95 -7.06 -0.99
N LEU A 95 -7.16 -5.86 -1.55
CA LEU A 95 -7.51 -4.67 -0.78
C LEU A 95 -8.84 -4.87 -0.04
N ARG A 96 -8.80 -4.86 1.30
CA ARG A 96 -9.99 -4.95 2.16
C ARG A 96 -10.54 -3.58 2.54
N VAL A 97 -9.68 -2.66 2.99
CA VAL A 97 -10.10 -1.31 3.43
C VAL A 97 -8.95 -0.29 3.41
N GLY A 98 -9.29 0.98 3.21
CA GLY A 98 -8.42 2.12 3.54
C GLY A 98 -8.70 2.68 4.91
N MET A 99 -7.69 2.60 5.79
CA MET A 99 -7.79 3.08 7.17
C MET A 99 -7.94 4.60 7.24
N ASN A 100 -7.46 5.31 6.21
CA ASN A 100 -7.58 6.76 6.06
C ASN A 100 -8.21 7.17 4.70
N GLY A 101 -9.06 6.30 4.13
CA GLY A 101 -9.74 6.54 2.86
C GLY A 101 -8.91 6.15 1.62
N PRO A 102 -9.45 6.36 0.41
CA PRO A 102 -8.84 5.86 -0.83
C PRO A 102 -7.61 6.64 -1.30
N PHE A 103 -7.44 7.90 -0.86
CA PHE A 103 -6.36 8.79 -1.29
C PHE A 103 -5.41 9.18 -0.13
N GLY A 104 -5.64 8.59 1.04
CA GLY A 104 -4.88 8.90 2.23
C GLY A 104 -5.19 10.27 2.82
N GLU A 105 -4.25 10.77 3.63
CA GLU A 105 -4.28 12.12 4.18
C GLU A 105 -3.00 12.89 3.83
N SER A 106 -3.13 14.19 3.60
CA SER A 106 -1.98 15.06 3.35
C SER A 106 -1.10 15.12 4.60
N ILE A 107 0.20 14.93 4.39
CA ILE A 107 1.22 14.99 5.43
C ILE A 107 2.21 16.14 5.26
N LYS A 108 2.32 16.69 4.04
CA LYS A 108 3.09 17.90 3.70
C LYS A 108 2.48 18.60 2.48
N ASP A 109 2.69 19.91 2.40
CA ASP A 109 2.42 20.70 1.20
C ASP A 109 3.69 21.40 0.70
N ASN A 110 3.62 21.98 -0.51
CA ASN A 110 4.78 22.60 -1.16
C ASN A 110 5.27 23.90 -0.53
N THR A 111 4.56 24.40 0.48
CA THR A 111 4.97 25.56 1.27
C THR A 111 5.75 25.17 2.52
N ASN A 112 5.76 23.88 2.88
CA ASN A 112 6.46 23.32 4.02
C ASN A 112 7.65 22.48 3.57
N ASN A 113 8.87 22.91 3.91
CA ASN A 113 10.05 22.09 3.69
C ASN A 113 10.09 20.94 4.71
N SER A 114 10.31 19.72 4.22
CA SER A 114 10.73 18.59 5.04
C SER A 114 12.24 18.66 5.19
N ALA A 115 12.73 18.69 6.44
CA ALA A 115 14.15 18.62 6.75
C ALA A 115 14.58 17.16 6.93
N VAL A 116 15.86 16.87 6.67
CA VAL A 116 16.42 15.55 6.96
C VAL A 116 16.30 15.27 8.46
N GLY A 117 15.74 14.12 8.81
CA GLY A 117 15.46 13.69 10.18
C GLY A 117 14.10 14.15 10.72
N ASP A 118 13.28 14.84 9.94
CA ASP A 118 11.88 15.08 10.32
C ASP A 118 11.14 13.75 10.40
N ILE A 119 10.44 13.52 11.52
CA ILE A 119 9.59 12.35 11.74
C ILE A 119 8.14 12.80 11.89
N LEU A 120 7.28 12.24 11.06
CA LEU A 120 5.83 12.32 11.22
C LEU A 120 5.31 10.97 11.74
N SER A 121 4.45 11.01 12.75
CA SER A 121 3.78 9.83 13.29
C SER A 121 2.26 9.97 13.18
N LYS A 122 1.59 8.95 12.65
CA LYS A 122 0.13 8.90 12.46
C LYS A 122 -0.42 7.57 12.93
N SER A 123 -1.52 7.60 13.68
CA SER A 123 -2.17 6.37 14.16
C SER A 123 -3.54 6.19 13.55
N TYR A 124 -3.85 4.95 13.17
CA TYR A 124 -5.11 4.56 12.54
C TYR A 124 -5.70 3.34 13.23
N SER A 125 -7.02 3.21 13.11
CA SER A 125 -7.76 2.10 13.68
C SER A 125 -8.92 1.73 12.78
N VAL A 126 -9.10 0.44 12.53
CA VAL A 126 -10.24 -0.08 11.77
C VAL A 126 -10.76 -1.35 12.41
N LYS A 127 -12.07 -1.53 12.36
CA LYS A 127 -12.68 -2.79 12.78
C LYS A 127 -12.46 -3.84 11.69
N LYS A 128 -11.98 -5.02 12.07
CA LYS A 128 -11.87 -6.17 11.18
C LYS A 128 -13.25 -6.51 10.59
N GLY A 129 -13.30 -6.83 9.30
CA GLY A 129 -14.51 -7.37 8.66
C GLY A 129 -14.82 -8.79 9.11
N GLU A 130 -16.07 -9.21 8.92
CA GLU A 130 -16.59 -10.47 9.48
C GLU A 130 -15.82 -11.69 8.98
N ASP A 131 -15.49 -11.72 7.68
CA ASP A 131 -14.88 -12.83 6.96
C ASP A 131 -13.34 -12.81 6.91
N TRP A 132 -12.68 -11.79 7.46
CA TRP A 132 -11.22 -11.65 7.33
C TRP A 132 -10.49 -12.67 8.21
N VAL A 133 -9.43 -13.28 7.70
CA VAL A 133 -8.53 -14.12 8.49
C VAL A 133 -7.31 -13.29 8.87
N ILE A 134 -7.16 -12.94 10.16
CA ILE A 134 -6.14 -11.97 10.60
C ILE A 134 -4.72 -12.41 10.27
N ASP A 135 -4.40 -13.69 10.40
CA ASP A 135 -3.07 -14.23 10.05
C ASP A 135 -2.75 -14.11 8.55
N ASN A 136 -3.75 -13.86 7.71
CA ASN A 136 -3.59 -13.57 6.29
C ASN A 136 -3.65 -12.07 5.99
N CYS A 137 -3.97 -11.23 6.97
CA CYS A 137 -4.06 -9.79 6.78
C CYS A 137 -2.68 -9.12 6.88
N LEU A 138 -2.51 -8.05 6.12
CA LEU A 138 -1.34 -7.19 6.17
C LEU A 138 -1.74 -5.73 6.04
N ILE A 139 -0.93 -4.84 6.61
CA ILE A 139 -1.05 -3.39 6.48
C ILE A 139 0.00 -2.93 5.47
N VAL A 140 -0.44 -2.21 4.44
CA VAL A 140 0.45 -1.48 3.52
C VAL A 140 0.33 0.00 3.80
N ALA A 141 1.45 0.67 4.02
CA ALA A 141 1.50 2.13 4.10
C ALA A 141 2.46 2.66 3.04
N PHE A 142 2.08 3.74 2.34
CA PHE A 142 2.95 4.38 1.37
C PHE A 142 2.76 5.89 1.33
N VAL A 143 3.86 6.58 1.03
CA VAL A 143 3.89 8.03 0.81
C VAL A 143 4.05 8.29 -0.68
N TYR A 144 3.23 9.18 -1.20
CA TYR A 144 3.28 9.57 -2.61
C TYR A 144 3.23 11.09 -2.78
N ASP A 145 3.83 11.58 -3.86
CA ASP A 145 3.70 12.97 -4.31
C ASP A 145 2.35 13.14 -5.02
N THR A 146 1.52 14.03 -4.51
CA THR A 146 0.17 14.28 -5.04
C THR A 146 0.17 15.07 -6.35
N GLU A 147 1.29 15.69 -6.75
CA GLU A 147 1.42 16.37 -8.04
C GLU A 147 1.84 15.40 -9.15
N THR A 148 2.78 14.49 -8.88
CA THR A 148 3.31 13.53 -9.87
C THR A 148 2.64 12.16 -9.83
N GLU A 149 1.89 11.87 -8.75
CA GLU A 149 1.32 10.57 -8.42
C GLU A 149 2.38 9.46 -8.18
N GLU A 150 3.65 9.83 -8.04
CA GLU A 150 4.74 8.90 -7.78
C GLU A 150 4.72 8.43 -6.32
N ILE A 151 4.74 7.11 -6.11
CA ILE A 151 4.95 6.50 -4.79
C ILE A 151 6.45 6.55 -4.49
N LEU A 152 6.82 7.26 -3.42
CA LEU A 152 8.21 7.55 -3.05
C LEU A 152 8.78 6.53 -2.08
N GLN A 153 7.93 5.93 -1.23
CA GLN A 153 8.30 4.85 -0.33
C GLN A 153 7.04 4.08 0.10
N ALA A 154 7.18 2.77 0.31
CA ALA A 154 6.15 1.91 0.86
C ALA A 154 6.73 0.91 1.87
N GLU A 155 5.92 0.52 2.84
CA GLU A 155 6.26 -0.52 3.83
C GLU A 155 5.06 -1.45 4.02
N VAL A 156 5.33 -2.69 4.42
CA VAL A 156 4.32 -3.71 4.69
C VAL A 156 4.54 -4.33 6.07
N LEU A 157 3.46 -4.47 6.84
CA LEU A 157 3.43 -5.21 8.09
C LEU A 157 2.43 -6.36 7.99
N HIS A 158 2.89 -7.60 8.19
CA HIS A 158 2.00 -8.75 8.35
C HIS A 158 1.40 -8.75 9.75
N LEU A 159 0.09 -8.99 9.84
CA LEU A 159 -0.62 -9.12 11.11
C LEU A 159 -0.61 -10.57 11.58
N HIS A 160 -0.71 -10.73 12.90
CA HIS A 160 -0.80 -12.01 13.58
C HIS A 160 -1.80 -11.88 14.74
N GLU A 161 -2.50 -12.96 15.07
CA GLU A 161 -3.33 -13.05 16.29
C GLU A 161 -2.53 -13.16 17.61
#